data_AF-A0A969T637-F1
#
_entry.id   AF-A0A969T637-F1
#
_cell.length_a   1.000
_cell.length_b   1.000
_cell.length_c   1.000
_cell.angle_alpha   90.00
_cell.angle_beta   90.00
_cell.angle_gamma   90.00
#
_symmetry.space_group_name_H-M   'P 1'
#
loop_
_entity.id
_entity.type
_entity.pdbx_description
1 polymer ?
#
loop_
_entity_poly.entity_id
_entity_poly.type
_entity_poly.pdbx_seq_one_letter_code
_entity_poly.pdbx_strand_id
1 'polypeptide(L)'
;MDWNTLKPLDLSKINFIDFPENHYYREIYDKKQVVFHHTVSGPGIRGDLNTWLSTSTRIATCIIIDRDGTPNQMFSSKYWGFHTGKGRRIDQHSIGIEFDNWGGLIKSKDSYKATYGNKVDVPVTHYPNGFRGYEYYESYTDAQIQTAGELLLLWKDIYGIPLDYKEDMWDISPRALSGEPGVWAHVSFRPASDKQDIHPQPEVIEMFKSIGK
;
A
#
# COMPACT_ATOMS: atom_id res chain seq x y z
N MET A 1 -12.12 1.93 15.26
CA MET A 1 -12.90 0.83 14.65
C MET A 1 -12.58 -0.49 15.36
N ASP A 2 -13.46 -1.49 15.39
CA ASP A 2 -13.13 -2.84 15.92
C ASP A 2 -12.67 -3.77 14.79
N TRP A 3 -11.36 -3.86 14.61
CA TRP A 3 -10.71 -4.65 13.56
C TRP A 3 -10.90 -6.16 13.72
N ASN A 4 -11.30 -6.66 14.90
CA ASN A 4 -11.52 -8.11 15.12
C ASN A 4 -12.78 -8.62 14.40
N THR A 5 -13.64 -7.72 13.93
CA THR A 5 -14.89 -8.07 13.23
C THR A 5 -14.77 -8.10 11.70
N LEU A 6 -13.57 -7.80 11.17
CA LEU A 6 -13.33 -7.79 9.73
C LEU A 6 -13.57 -9.17 9.11
N LYS A 7 -13.98 -9.16 7.85
CA LYS A 7 -14.24 -10.35 7.03
C LYS A 7 -13.49 -10.21 5.69
N PRO A 8 -13.24 -11.32 4.98
CA PRO A 8 -12.76 -11.25 3.60
C PRO A 8 -13.59 -10.27 2.76
N LEU A 9 -12.92 -9.46 1.94
CA LEU A 9 -13.56 -8.46 1.08
C LEU A 9 -14.64 -9.10 0.19
N ASP A 10 -15.83 -8.50 0.19
CA ASP A 10 -16.87 -8.81 -0.81
C ASP A 10 -16.42 -8.28 -2.18
N LEU A 11 -16.26 -9.18 -3.15
CA LEU A 11 -15.79 -8.84 -4.50
C LEU A 11 -16.71 -7.84 -5.23
N SER A 12 -17.98 -7.72 -4.83
CA SER A 12 -18.90 -6.72 -5.39
C SER A 12 -18.53 -5.28 -5.02
N LYS A 13 -17.69 -5.08 -3.99
CA LYS A 13 -17.14 -3.76 -3.63
C LYS A 13 -16.03 -3.30 -4.58
N ILE A 14 -15.44 -4.21 -5.37
CA ILE A 14 -14.31 -3.88 -6.24
C ILE A 14 -14.79 -3.10 -7.44
N ASN A 15 -14.21 -1.91 -7.63
CA ASN A 15 -14.29 -1.19 -8.88
C ASN A 15 -13.19 -1.69 -9.82
N PHE A 16 -13.56 -2.37 -10.90
CA PHE A 16 -12.60 -2.89 -11.88
C PHE A 16 -12.22 -1.79 -12.87
N ILE A 17 -10.92 -1.52 -12.98
CA ILE A 17 -10.37 -0.52 -13.89
C ILE A 17 -9.95 -1.21 -15.19
N ASP A 18 -10.33 -0.63 -16.33
CA ASP A 18 -9.80 -1.04 -17.63
C ASP A 18 -8.32 -0.64 -17.73
N PHE A 19 -7.43 -1.58 -17.42
CA PHE A 19 -5.99 -1.37 -17.38
C PHE A 19 -5.29 -2.18 -18.48
N PRO A 20 -4.51 -1.56 -19.38
CA PRO A 20 -3.96 -2.25 -20.54
C PRO A 20 -3.02 -3.40 -20.19
N GLU A 21 -3.19 -4.54 -20.86
CA GLU A 21 -2.45 -5.78 -20.56
C GLU A 21 -0.93 -5.67 -20.74
N ASN A 22 -0.44 -4.68 -21.50
CA ASN A 22 0.99 -4.42 -21.66
C ASN A 22 1.61 -3.63 -20.49
N HIS A 23 0.83 -3.20 -19.50
CA HIS A 23 1.26 -2.48 -18.30
C HIS A 23 1.43 -3.37 -17.06
N TYR A 24 1.28 -4.68 -17.21
CA TYR A 24 1.61 -5.68 -16.20
C TYR A 24 1.99 -7.00 -16.88
N TYR A 25 2.36 -8.01 -16.12
CA TYR A 25 2.69 -9.35 -16.62
C TYR A 25 1.53 -10.30 -16.30
N ARG A 26 0.90 -10.83 -17.35
CA ARG A 26 -0.15 -11.86 -17.26
C ARG A 26 0.41 -13.26 -17.02
N GLU A 27 1.37 -13.36 -16.10
CA GLU A 27 2.01 -14.60 -15.68
C GLU A 27 1.53 -14.94 -14.27
N ILE A 28 1.25 -16.22 -14.00
CA ILE A 28 0.76 -16.68 -12.70
C ILE A 28 1.93 -17.22 -11.88
N TYR A 29 2.05 -16.74 -10.65
CA TYR A 29 3.05 -17.18 -9.69
C TYR A 29 2.39 -17.42 -8.33
N ASP A 30 3.03 -18.28 -7.53
CA ASP A 30 2.68 -18.46 -6.13
C ASP A 30 2.88 -17.13 -5.36
N LYS A 31 1.80 -16.64 -4.74
CA LYS A 31 1.80 -15.35 -4.04
C LYS A 31 2.12 -15.57 -2.56
N LYS A 32 3.24 -15.01 -2.14
CA LYS A 32 3.80 -15.19 -0.79
C LYS A 32 3.68 -13.93 0.05
N GLN A 33 3.71 -12.77 -0.58
CA GLN A 33 3.76 -11.48 0.11
C GLN A 33 2.64 -10.55 -0.32
N VAL A 34 2.17 -9.73 0.62
CA VAL A 34 1.41 -8.51 0.31
C VAL A 34 2.27 -7.33 0.72
N VAL A 35 2.39 -6.31 -0.14
CA VAL A 35 3.19 -5.11 0.13
C VAL A 35 2.29 -3.89 0.10
N PHE A 36 2.30 -3.12 1.20
CA PHE A 36 1.55 -1.87 1.31
C PHE A 36 2.40 -0.70 0.84
N HIS A 37 1.79 0.16 0.03
CA HIS A 37 2.34 1.35 -0.58
C HIS A 37 1.41 2.54 -0.35
N HIS A 38 1.88 3.76 -0.60
CA HIS A 38 0.99 4.88 -0.86
C HIS A 38 1.42 5.69 -2.08
N THR A 39 0.47 6.38 -2.70
CA THR A 39 0.65 6.95 -4.03
C THR A 39 1.53 8.21 -4.07
N VAL A 40 1.63 8.95 -2.96
CA VAL A 40 2.22 10.29 -2.91
C VAL A 40 1.51 11.23 -3.89
N SER A 41 0.19 11.11 -3.99
CA SER A 41 -0.62 11.78 -5.00
C SER A 41 -1.84 12.46 -4.39
N GLY A 42 -2.54 13.25 -5.23
CA GLY A 42 -3.74 13.95 -4.81
C GLY A 42 -5.00 13.09 -4.88
N PRO A 43 -6.14 13.62 -4.40
CA PRO A 43 -7.40 12.88 -4.34
C PRO A 43 -7.80 12.15 -5.61
N GLY A 44 -8.07 10.86 -5.43
CA GLY A 44 -8.54 9.92 -6.43
C GLY A 44 -7.42 9.29 -7.25
N ILE A 45 -7.71 8.13 -7.81
CA ILE A 45 -6.72 7.29 -8.51
C ILE A 45 -6.27 7.83 -9.89
N ARG A 46 -6.93 8.86 -10.42
CA ARG A 46 -6.77 9.28 -11.82
C ARG A 46 -5.36 9.77 -12.12
N GLY A 47 -4.74 10.49 -11.17
CA GLY A 47 -3.37 10.98 -11.33
C GLY A 47 -2.36 9.83 -11.45
N ASP A 48 -2.51 8.82 -10.60
CA ASP A 48 -1.66 7.63 -10.58
C ASP A 48 -1.85 6.78 -11.82
N LEU A 49 -3.11 6.53 -12.23
CA LEU A 49 -3.42 5.83 -13.47
C LEU A 49 -2.81 6.54 -14.68
N ASN A 50 -2.96 7.86 -14.80
CA ASN A 50 -2.35 8.62 -15.90
C ASN A 50 -0.82 8.46 -15.92
N THR A 51 -0.20 8.46 -14.74
CA THR A 51 1.26 8.26 -14.62
C THR A 51 1.66 6.87 -15.10
N TRP A 52 0.96 5.82 -14.65
CA TRP A 52 1.26 4.45 -15.07
C TRP A 52 1.00 4.26 -16.56
N LEU A 53 -0.10 4.78 -17.09
CA LEU A 53 -0.46 4.71 -18.51
C LEU A 53 0.47 5.51 -19.43
N SER A 54 1.24 6.46 -18.88
CA SER A 54 2.21 7.23 -19.66
C SER A 54 3.47 6.45 -20.03
N THR A 55 3.68 5.26 -19.45
CA THR A 55 4.88 4.45 -19.70
C THR A 55 4.55 2.96 -19.81
N SER A 56 5.22 2.24 -20.70
CA SER A 56 5.09 0.77 -20.79
C SER A 56 6.04 0.03 -19.82
N THR A 57 6.51 0.67 -18.74
CA THR A 57 7.53 0.11 -17.83
C THR A 57 7.00 -1.01 -16.93
N ARG A 58 5.68 -1.27 -16.97
CA ARG A 58 4.98 -2.26 -16.14
C ARG A 58 5.17 -2.05 -14.65
N ILE A 59 5.33 -0.79 -14.25
CA ILE A 59 5.32 -0.36 -12.86
C ILE A 59 3.87 -0.11 -12.48
N ALA A 60 3.33 -0.97 -11.62
CA ALA A 60 1.96 -0.88 -11.14
C ALA A 60 1.76 -1.83 -9.95
N THR A 61 0.90 -1.45 -9.03
CA THR A 61 0.30 -2.38 -8.05
C THR A 61 -1.03 -2.90 -8.59
N CYS A 62 -1.56 -3.96 -7.97
CA CYS A 62 -2.79 -4.57 -8.46
C CYS A 62 -4.05 -3.75 -8.13
N ILE A 63 -4.00 -2.97 -7.04
CA ILE A 63 -5.16 -2.26 -6.48
C ILE A 63 -4.74 -0.95 -5.78
N ILE A 64 -5.54 0.11 -5.96
CA ILE A 64 -5.44 1.37 -5.22
C ILE A 64 -6.72 1.53 -4.40
N ILE A 65 -6.59 1.80 -3.11
CA ILE A 65 -7.72 2.06 -2.20
C ILE A 65 -7.89 3.57 -2.07
N ASP A 66 -9.01 4.08 -2.56
CA ASP A 66 -9.37 5.51 -2.45
C ASP A 66 -9.64 5.89 -0.99
N ARG A 67 -9.66 7.18 -0.65
CA ARG A 67 -9.83 7.69 0.73
C ARG A 67 -11.16 7.27 1.36
N ASP A 68 -12.18 6.99 0.55
CA ASP A 68 -13.48 6.48 1.00
C ASP A 68 -13.51 4.95 1.22
N GLY A 69 -12.38 4.27 0.98
CA GLY A 69 -12.25 2.82 1.10
C GLY A 69 -12.58 2.05 -0.18
N THR A 70 -12.93 2.70 -1.29
CA THR A 70 -13.22 2.01 -2.56
C THR A 70 -11.96 1.31 -3.10
N PRO A 71 -11.98 -0.03 -3.26
CA PRO A 71 -10.89 -0.78 -3.87
C PRO A 71 -10.97 -0.72 -5.40
N ASN A 72 -10.04 -0.02 -6.03
CA ASN A 72 -9.95 0.12 -7.48
C ASN A 72 -8.89 -0.84 -8.03
N GLN A 73 -9.32 -1.95 -8.64
CA GLN A 73 -8.42 -3.02 -9.10
C GLN A 73 -8.05 -2.84 -10.58
N MET A 74 -6.76 -2.70 -10.86
CA MET A 74 -6.21 -2.60 -12.22
C MET A 74 -6.05 -3.98 -12.85
N PHE A 75 -5.54 -4.95 -12.09
CA PHE A 75 -5.38 -6.32 -12.58
C PHE A 75 -5.53 -7.33 -11.44
N SER A 76 -5.89 -8.56 -11.79
CA SER A 76 -6.06 -9.64 -10.82
C SER A 76 -4.78 -9.90 -10.02
N SER A 77 -4.90 -10.09 -8.71
CA SER A 77 -3.81 -10.39 -7.78
C SER A 77 -3.00 -11.65 -8.11
N LYS A 78 -3.46 -12.52 -9.04
CA LYS A 78 -2.67 -13.66 -9.54
C LYS A 78 -1.57 -13.25 -10.53
N TYR A 79 -1.69 -12.07 -11.13
CA TYR A 79 -0.72 -11.47 -12.04
C TYR A 79 0.24 -10.55 -11.28
N TRP A 80 1.16 -9.89 -11.97
CA TRP A 80 2.16 -9.05 -11.30
C TRP A 80 2.65 -7.87 -12.15
N GLY A 81 3.12 -6.83 -11.47
CA GLY A 81 3.85 -5.69 -12.03
C GLY A 81 5.06 -5.38 -11.14
N PHE A 82 5.98 -4.53 -11.57
CA PHE A 82 7.07 -4.07 -10.71
C PHE A 82 6.54 -3.03 -9.72
N HIS A 83 6.77 -3.23 -8.42
CA HIS A 83 6.28 -2.27 -7.41
C HIS A 83 7.23 -2.06 -6.22
N THR A 84 8.08 -3.03 -5.87
CA THR A 84 9.05 -2.88 -4.76
C THR A 84 10.40 -2.29 -5.23
N GLY A 85 10.70 -2.42 -6.52
CA GLY A 85 12.02 -2.16 -7.11
C GLY A 85 13.10 -3.15 -6.65
N LYS A 86 12.70 -4.35 -6.24
CA LYS A 86 13.59 -5.51 -6.04
C LYS A 86 13.58 -6.49 -7.20
N GLY A 87 12.75 -6.22 -8.20
CA GLY A 87 12.71 -6.97 -9.44
C GLY A 87 11.99 -8.30 -9.28
N ARG A 88 12.07 -9.10 -10.34
CA ARG A 88 11.20 -10.27 -10.54
C ARG A 88 11.16 -11.24 -9.36
N ARG A 89 12.29 -11.47 -8.69
CA ARG A 89 12.39 -12.43 -7.56
C ARG A 89 11.41 -12.11 -6.44
N ILE A 90 11.12 -10.84 -6.21
CA ILE A 90 10.15 -10.40 -5.19
C ILE A 90 8.82 -10.06 -5.87
N ASP A 91 8.84 -9.16 -6.86
CA ASP A 91 7.63 -8.56 -7.43
C ASP A 91 6.67 -9.59 -8.05
N GLN A 92 7.18 -10.69 -8.64
CA GLN A 92 6.32 -11.73 -9.22
C GLN A 92 5.58 -12.55 -8.15
N HIS A 93 6.14 -12.63 -6.94
CA HIS A 93 5.60 -13.39 -5.80
C HIS A 93 4.87 -12.50 -4.78
N SER A 94 4.78 -11.19 -5.01
CA SER A 94 4.07 -10.26 -4.16
C SER A 94 2.81 -9.70 -4.82
N ILE A 95 1.91 -9.19 -3.97
CA ILE A 95 0.72 -8.44 -4.33
C ILE A 95 0.90 -7.03 -3.77
N GLY A 96 0.90 -6.00 -4.61
CA GLY A 96 0.95 -4.61 -4.16
C GLY A 96 -0.44 -4.04 -3.89
N ILE A 97 -0.60 -3.32 -2.78
CA ILE A 97 -1.74 -2.43 -2.48
C ILE A 97 -1.20 -1.01 -2.36
N GLU A 98 -1.84 -0.06 -3.04
CA GLU A 98 -1.62 1.37 -2.85
C GLU A 98 -2.76 1.99 -2.02
N PHE A 99 -2.42 2.88 -1.11
CA PHE A 99 -3.36 3.80 -0.46
C PHE A 99 -3.28 5.14 -1.19
N ASP A 100 -4.40 5.67 -1.69
CA ASP A 100 -4.46 7.03 -2.21
C ASP A 100 -4.20 8.03 -1.06
N ASN A 101 -3.02 8.65 -1.09
CA ASN A 101 -2.51 9.46 0.01
C ASN A 101 -1.36 10.37 -0.46
N TRP A 102 -1.29 11.57 0.09
CA TRP A 102 -0.26 12.58 -0.17
C TRP A 102 1.12 12.20 0.40
N GLY A 103 1.17 11.25 1.33
CA GLY A 103 2.38 10.78 1.98
C GLY A 103 2.95 11.79 2.98
N GLY A 104 4.27 11.95 2.95
CA GLY A 104 4.99 12.88 3.82
C GLY A 104 4.62 14.34 3.55
N LEU A 105 4.42 15.10 4.62
CA LEU A 105 3.97 16.49 4.61
C LEU A 105 4.96 17.41 5.31
N ILE A 106 5.10 18.63 4.79
CA ILE A 106 5.90 19.69 5.41
C ILE A 106 4.95 20.73 6.00
N LYS A 107 5.04 20.95 7.31
CA LYS A 107 4.25 21.96 8.01
C LYS A 107 4.62 23.37 7.55
N SER A 108 3.63 24.21 7.27
CA SER A 108 3.78 25.59 6.81
C SER A 108 2.75 26.50 7.48
N LYS A 109 3.17 27.38 8.39
CA LYS A 109 2.33 28.27 9.22
C LYS A 109 1.04 27.59 9.72
N ASP A 110 -0.05 27.70 8.95
CA ASP A 110 -1.39 27.20 9.26
C ASP A 110 -1.87 26.09 8.30
N SER A 111 -0.94 25.37 7.65
CA SER A 111 -1.25 24.35 6.64
C SER A 111 -0.12 23.35 6.46
N TYR A 112 -0.32 22.38 5.57
CA TYR A 112 0.69 21.42 5.16
C TYR A 112 0.97 21.55 3.66
N LYS A 113 2.19 21.20 3.26
CA LYS A 113 2.59 21.06 1.86
C LYS A 113 2.94 19.60 1.57
N ALA A 114 2.34 19.04 0.54
CA ALA A 114 2.70 17.72 0.01
C ALA A 114 4.01 17.80 -0.82
N THR A 115 4.56 16.64 -1.17
CA THR A 115 5.83 16.48 -1.92
C THR A 115 5.94 17.38 -3.14
N TYR A 116 4.86 17.57 -3.90
CA TYR A 116 4.84 18.40 -5.13
C TYR A 116 4.49 19.88 -4.88
N GLY A 117 4.52 20.34 -3.63
CA GLY A 117 4.30 21.74 -3.25
C GLY A 117 2.84 22.15 -3.08
N ASN A 118 1.90 21.23 -3.33
CA ASN A 118 0.47 21.44 -3.13
C ASN A 118 0.20 21.77 -1.66
N LYS A 119 -0.55 22.85 -1.41
CA LYS A 119 -1.09 23.13 -0.08
C LYS A 119 -2.25 22.15 0.17
N VAL A 120 -2.17 21.41 1.27
CA VAL A 120 -3.18 20.41 1.63
C VAL A 120 -3.75 20.69 3.02
N ASP A 121 -5.01 20.33 3.18
CA ASP A 121 -5.76 20.37 4.43
C ASP A 121 -6.43 19.00 4.60
N VAL A 122 -5.74 18.11 5.31
CA VAL A 122 -6.08 16.70 5.47
C VAL A 122 -5.77 16.28 6.91
N PRO A 123 -6.40 15.21 7.43
CA PRO A 123 -5.98 14.62 8.70
C PRO A 123 -4.49 14.24 8.67
N VAL A 124 -3.78 14.52 9.76
CA VAL A 124 -2.33 14.33 9.83
C VAL A 124 -1.95 13.45 11.01
N THR A 125 -1.10 12.46 10.74
CA THR A 125 -0.38 11.70 11.75
C THR A 125 0.95 12.40 12.03
N HIS A 126 1.18 12.79 13.28
CA HIS A 126 2.39 13.47 13.71
C HIS A 126 3.34 12.50 14.41
N TYR A 127 4.58 12.46 13.94
CA TYR A 127 5.71 11.72 14.50
C TYR A 127 6.72 12.73 15.08
N PRO A 128 6.70 13.00 16.40
CA PRO A 128 7.59 14.00 17.01
C PRO A 128 9.09 13.72 16.80
N ASN A 129 9.47 12.45 16.65
CA ASN A 129 10.85 12.03 16.38
C ASN A 129 11.12 11.82 14.88
N GLY A 130 10.15 12.16 14.03
CA GLY A 130 10.13 11.87 12.60
C GLY A 130 9.93 10.39 12.27
N PHE A 131 9.55 10.14 11.02
CA PHE A 131 9.62 8.85 10.35
C PHE A 131 10.16 9.08 8.95
N ARG A 132 11.29 8.46 8.61
CA ARG A 132 11.94 8.52 7.28
C ARG A 132 12.01 9.92 6.66
N GLY A 133 12.39 10.93 7.44
CA GLY A 133 12.62 12.30 6.97
C GLY A 133 11.43 13.25 7.07
N TYR A 134 10.26 12.77 7.52
CA TYR A 134 9.08 13.62 7.74
C TYR A 134 8.57 13.49 9.17
N GLU A 135 8.14 14.61 9.75
CA GLU A 135 7.44 14.65 11.03
C GLU A 135 5.92 14.48 10.86
N TYR A 136 5.39 14.78 9.68
CA TYR A 136 3.96 14.78 9.40
C TYR A 136 3.68 13.93 8.17
N TYR A 137 2.61 13.14 8.23
CA TYR A 137 2.08 12.39 7.10
C TYR A 137 0.58 12.59 7.03
N GLU A 138 -0.01 12.56 5.84
CA GLU A 138 -1.47 12.41 5.75
C GLU A 138 -1.88 11.08 6.36
N SER A 139 -2.84 11.09 7.29
CA SER A 139 -3.37 9.86 7.89
C SER A 139 -4.13 9.03 6.86
N TYR A 140 -3.96 7.71 6.88
CA TYR A 140 -4.86 6.78 6.20
C TYR A 140 -6.22 6.80 6.90
N THR A 141 -7.29 6.78 6.12
CA THR A 141 -8.65 6.79 6.68
C THR A 141 -9.02 5.43 7.25
N ASP A 142 -9.94 5.39 8.21
CA ASP A 142 -10.48 4.13 8.73
C ASP A 142 -11.05 3.24 7.61
N ALA A 143 -11.69 3.83 6.60
CA ALA A 143 -12.24 3.11 5.46
C ALA A 143 -11.15 2.47 4.59
N GLN A 144 -10.04 3.17 4.36
CA GLN A 144 -8.88 2.60 3.68
C GLN A 144 -8.28 1.42 4.46
N ILE A 145 -8.06 1.60 5.77
CA ILE A 145 -7.49 0.58 6.64
C ILE A 145 -8.41 -0.65 6.72
N GLN A 146 -9.72 -0.43 6.82
CA GLN A 146 -10.72 -1.48 6.76
C GLN A 146 -10.61 -2.28 5.47
N THR A 147 -10.70 -1.63 4.30
CA THR A 147 -10.61 -2.32 3.01
C THR A 147 -9.30 -3.08 2.84
N ALA A 148 -8.17 -2.52 3.31
CA ALA A 148 -6.89 -3.20 3.30
C ALA A 148 -6.92 -4.48 4.16
N GLY A 149 -7.48 -4.42 5.38
CA GLY A 149 -7.67 -5.60 6.22
C GLY A 149 -8.59 -6.65 5.60
N GLU A 150 -9.69 -6.23 4.97
CA GLU A 150 -10.62 -7.13 4.25
C GLU A 150 -9.92 -7.82 3.05
N LEU A 151 -9.07 -7.10 2.31
CA LEU A 151 -8.23 -7.67 1.23
C LEU A 151 -7.20 -8.66 1.75
N LEU A 152 -6.57 -8.37 2.89
CA LEU A 152 -5.61 -9.30 3.53
C LEU A 152 -6.28 -10.61 3.93
N LEU A 153 -7.48 -10.55 4.52
CA LEU A 153 -8.26 -11.74 4.85
C LEU A 153 -8.65 -12.53 3.60
N LEU A 154 -9.08 -11.85 2.54
CA LEU A 154 -9.37 -12.49 1.24
C LEU A 154 -8.14 -13.21 0.67
N TRP A 155 -6.97 -12.58 0.70
CA TRP A 155 -5.75 -13.17 0.15
C TRP A 155 -5.09 -14.20 1.07
N LYS A 156 -5.35 -14.17 2.37
CA LYS A 156 -5.10 -15.31 3.27
C LYS A 156 -5.91 -16.52 2.81
N ASP A 157 -7.20 -16.35 2.53
CA ASP A 157 -8.06 -17.46 2.10
C ASP A 157 -7.69 -18.00 0.72
N ILE A 158 -7.33 -17.13 -0.23
CA ILE A 158 -7.00 -17.53 -1.61
C ILE A 158 -5.58 -18.10 -1.73
N TYR A 159 -4.60 -17.49 -1.06
CA TYR A 159 -3.17 -17.79 -1.27
C TYR A 159 -2.47 -18.36 -0.03
N GLY A 160 -3.11 -18.41 1.13
CA GLY A 160 -2.50 -18.88 2.37
C GLY A 160 -1.44 -17.93 2.95
N ILE A 161 -1.47 -16.65 2.58
CA ILE A 161 -0.48 -15.66 3.06
C ILE A 161 -0.66 -15.42 4.57
N PRO A 162 0.39 -15.62 5.41
CA PRO A 162 0.30 -15.38 6.85
C PRO A 162 0.11 -13.90 7.18
N LEU A 163 -0.74 -13.61 8.17
CA LEU A 163 -1.08 -12.23 8.56
C LEU A 163 -0.42 -11.79 9.87
N ASP A 164 0.46 -12.59 10.45
CA ASP A 164 1.17 -12.26 11.69
C ASP A 164 1.88 -10.91 11.55
N TYR A 165 1.63 -10.01 12.49
CA TYR A 165 2.27 -8.70 12.54
C TYR A 165 3.79 -8.84 12.72
N LYS A 166 4.56 -8.10 11.92
CA LYS A 166 6.02 -8.13 11.89
C LYS A 166 6.57 -6.77 12.25
N GLU A 167 7.12 -6.63 13.45
CA GLU A 167 7.59 -5.33 13.97
C GLU A 167 8.70 -4.70 13.12
N ASP A 168 9.51 -5.51 12.45
CA ASP A 168 10.60 -5.06 11.56
C ASP A 168 10.09 -4.59 10.17
N MET A 169 8.79 -4.61 9.89
CA MET A 169 8.27 -4.16 8.59
C MET A 169 8.45 -2.65 8.36
N TRP A 170 8.68 -1.87 9.41
CA TRP A 170 8.76 -0.40 9.35
C TRP A 170 10.15 0.15 8.99
N ASP A 171 11.12 -0.73 8.75
CA ASP A 171 12.41 -0.39 8.14
C ASP A 171 12.89 -1.53 7.23
N ILE A 172 14.06 -1.40 6.58
CA ILE A 172 14.61 -2.47 5.73
C ILE A 172 14.65 -3.79 6.51
N SER A 173 13.88 -4.77 6.02
CA SER A 173 13.81 -6.09 6.63
C SER A 173 14.52 -7.12 5.74
N PRO A 174 15.55 -7.81 6.26
CA PRO A 174 16.15 -8.96 5.58
C PRO A 174 15.13 -10.06 5.28
N ARG A 175 14.07 -10.18 6.09
CA ARG A 175 12.98 -11.15 5.91
C ARG A 175 12.10 -10.79 4.71
N ALA A 176 11.70 -9.52 4.61
CA ALA A 176 11.01 -9.01 3.43
C ALA A 176 11.84 -9.25 2.15
N LEU A 177 13.13 -8.87 2.18
CA LEU A 177 14.07 -9.00 1.06
C LEU A 177 14.41 -10.46 0.69
N SER A 178 14.32 -11.40 1.63
CA SER A 178 14.53 -12.82 1.35
C SER A 178 13.33 -13.47 0.69
N GLY A 179 12.14 -12.84 0.75
CA GLY A 179 10.88 -13.36 0.25
C GLY A 179 10.06 -14.10 1.31
N GLU A 180 10.28 -13.82 2.60
CA GLU A 180 9.51 -14.42 3.70
C GLU A 180 8.00 -14.15 3.51
N PRO A 181 7.13 -15.18 3.55
CA PRO A 181 5.70 -14.99 3.40
C PRO A 181 5.10 -14.07 4.46
N GLY A 182 4.16 -13.24 4.03
CA GLY A 182 3.38 -12.37 4.89
C GLY A 182 3.23 -10.95 4.38
N VAL A 183 2.76 -10.06 5.26
CA VAL A 183 2.51 -8.66 4.90
C VAL A 183 3.70 -7.78 5.29
N TRP A 184 4.07 -6.89 4.36
CA TRP A 184 5.21 -6.00 4.47
C TRP A 184 4.83 -4.58 4.03
N ALA A 185 5.58 -3.58 4.47
CA ALA A 185 5.46 -2.22 3.97
C ALA A 185 6.51 -1.98 2.88
N HIS A 186 6.31 -1.04 1.97
CA HIS A 186 7.30 -0.76 0.92
C HIS A 186 8.65 -0.29 1.49
N VAL A 187 8.62 0.40 2.64
CA VAL A 187 9.79 0.70 3.47
C VAL A 187 10.62 -0.53 3.85
N SER A 188 10.01 -1.73 3.94
CA SER A 188 10.72 -2.98 4.23
C SER A 188 11.74 -3.36 3.16
N PHE A 189 11.61 -2.79 1.96
CA PHE A 189 12.44 -3.13 0.81
C PHE A 189 13.45 -2.02 0.50
N ARG A 190 13.15 -0.75 0.79
CA ARG A 190 13.91 0.40 0.27
C ARG A 190 14.44 1.27 1.41
N PRO A 191 15.64 1.85 1.30
CA PRO A 191 16.19 2.72 2.32
C PRO A 191 15.39 4.02 2.47
N ALA A 192 15.52 4.68 3.62
CA ALA A 192 14.84 5.94 3.88
C ALA A 192 15.22 7.07 2.91
N SER A 193 16.41 7.00 2.29
CA SER A 193 16.86 7.92 1.24
C SER A 193 16.12 7.77 -0.10
N ASP A 194 15.21 6.80 -0.20
CA ASP A 194 14.56 6.39 -1.45
C ASP A 194 13.04 6.31 -1.28
N LYS A 195 12.55 5.58 -0.27
CA LYS A 195 11.11 5.42 0.00
C LYS A 195 10.73 5.73 1.44
N GLN A 196 9.54 6.27 1.60
CA GLN A 196 8.96 6.69 2.88
C GLN A 196 7.57 6.07 3.14
N ASP A 197 7.10 5.21 2.23
CA ASP A 197 5.76 4.62 2.25
C ASP A 197 5.76 3.14 2.65
N ILE A 198 4.74 2.63 3.35
CA ILE A 198 3.77 3.37 4.17
C ILE A 198 4.37 3.71 5.56
N HIS A 199 3.81 4.70 6.23
CA HIS A 199 4.21 5.07 7.61
C HIS A 199 3.48 4.25 8.68
N PRO A 200 4.08 4.04 9.86
CA PRO A 200 3.53 3.21 10.95
C PRO A 200 2.41 3.95 11.68
N GLN A 201 1.28 4.18 11.02
CA GLN A 201 0.11 4.78 11.66
C GLN A 201 -0.45 3.80 12.72
N PRO A 202 -0.79 4.26 13.94
CA PRO A 202 -1.26 3.38 15.02
C PRO A 202 -2.42 2.47 14.60
N GLU A 203 -3.42 3.00 13.90
CA GLU A 203 -4.60 2.25 13.46
C GLU A 203 -4.26 1.14 12.46
N VAL A 204 -3.23 1.35 11.61
CA VAL A 204 -2.73 0.31 10.70
C VAL A 204 -2.06 -0.83 11.49
N ILE A 205 -1.26 -0.49 12.50
CA ILE A 205 -0.62 -1.47 13.39
C ILE A 205 -1.67 -2.25 14.18
N GLU A 206 -2.68 -1.57 14.70
CA GLU A 206 -3.80 -2.18 15.42
C GLU A 206 -4.59 -3.14 14.52
N MET A 207 -4.84 -2.76 13.27
CA MET A 207 -5.47 -3.64 12.28
C MET A 207 -4.64 -4.91 12.08
N PHE A 208 -3.33 -4.81 11.83
CA PHE A 208 -2.45 -5.97 11.68
C PHE A 208 -2.47 -6.89 12.91
N LYS A 209 -2.33 -6.32 14.11
CA LYS A 209 -2.35 -7.08 15.37
C LYS A 209 -3.71 -7.75 15.64
N SER A 210 -4.78 -7.24 15.06
CA SER A 210 -6.13 -7.78 15.25
C SER A 210 -6.41 -8.96 14.32
N ILE A 211 -6.04 -8.86 13.04
CA ILE A 211 -6.30 -9.91 12.03
C ILE A 211 -5.22 -11.00 11.98
N GLY A 212 -4.03 -10.72 12.52
CA GLY A 212 -2.91 -11.65 12.61
C GLY A 212 -2.97 -12.64 13.77
N LYS A 213 -4.15 -12.82 14.37
CA LYS A 213 -4.40 -13.80 15.44
C LYS A 213 -4.87 -15.14 14.88
#